data_AF-A0A7V5SCL0-F1
#
_entry.id   AF-A0A7V5SCL0-F1
#
_cell.length_a   1.000
_cell.length_b   1.000
_cell.length_c   1.000
_cell.angle_alpha   90.00
_cell.angle_beta   90.00
_cell.angle_gamma   90.00
#
_symmetry.space_group_name_H-M   'P 1'
#
loop_
_entity.id
_entity.type
_entity.pdbx_description
1 polymer ?
#
loop_
_entity_poly.entity_id
_entity_poly.type
_entity_poly.pdbx_seq_one_letter_code
_entity_poly.pdbx_strand_id
1 'polypeptide(L)' 'MSVAQKPKTEPSTKSAPDMPFMRRNYVWLFIGVAILLAGYVGLLFPGEFVDSKQFSFALYVAPWLIVGGFMTLIYAILKK' A
#
# COMPACT_ATOMS: atom_id res chain seq x y z
N MET A 1 -15.93 -11.26 60.22
CA MET A 1 -14.98 -10.19 59.82
C MET A 1 -14.45 -10.50 58.43
N SER A 2 -14.29 -9.46 57.62
CA SER A 2 -14.13 -9.41 56.17
C SER A 2 -13.31 -10.52 55.48
N VAL A 3 -13.92 -11.00 54.40
CA VAL A 3 -13.31 -11.73 53.29
C VAL A 3 -12.12 -10.92 52.73
N ALA A 4 -10.92 -11.47 52.80
CA ALA A 4 -9.75 -10.93 52.10
C ALA A 4 -9.84 -11.29 50.62
N GLN A 5 -10.37 -10.36 49.83
CA GLN A 5 -10.46 -10.47 48.39
C GLN A 5 -9.06 -10.27 47.79
N LYS A 6 -8.43 -11.35 47.33
CA LYS A 6 -7.18 -11.29 46.54
C LYS A 6 -7.47 -10.51 45.25
N PRO A 7 -6.67 -9.50 44.88
CA PRO A 7 -6.91 -8.77 43.64
C PRO A 7 -6.69 -9.73 42.46
N LYS A 8 -7.71 -9.85 41.61
CA LYS A 8 -7.60 -10.48 40.29
C LYS A 8 -6.52 -9.73 39.52
N THR A 9 -5.37 -10.36 39.32
CA THR A 9 -4.45 -9.96 38.26
C THR A 9 -5.11 -10.35 36.94
N GLU A 10 -5.92 -9.44 36.42
CA GLU A 10 -6.35 -9.50 35.03
C GLU A 10 -5.08 -9.45 34.16
N PRO A 11 -4.93 -10.34 33.16
CA PRO A 11 -3.92 -10.11 32.14
C PRO A 11 -4.30 -8.79 31.50
N SER A 12 -3.51 -7.75 31.77
CA SER A 12 -3.53 -6.54 30.98
C SER A 12 -3.07 -6.93 29.59
N THR A 13 -4.02 -7.43 28.80
CA THR A 13 -3.99 -7.25 27.36
C THR A 13 -3.96 -5.74 27.19
N LYS A 14 -2.76 -5.16 27.25
CA LYS A 14 -2.47 -3.90 26.58
C LYS A 14 -3.01 -4.13 25.19
N SER A 15 -4.21 -3.61 24.93
CA SER A 15 -4.72 -3.39 23.59
C SER A 15 -3.59 -2.67 22.91
N ALA A 16 -2.79 -3.41 22.14
CA ALA A 16 -1.72 -2.82 21.36
C ALA A 16 -2.39 -1.67 20.63
N PRO A 17 -1.81 -0.46 20.65
CA PRO A 17 -2.42 0.68 19.97
C PRO A 17 -2.83 0.19 18.60
N ASP A 18 -4.12 0.28 18.31
CA ASP A 18 -4.73 -0.28 17.11
C ASP A 18 -4.02 0.38 15.94
N MET A 19 -2.97 -0.29 15.45
CA MET A 19 -2.08 0.33 14.49
C MET A 19 -2.96 0.53 13.26
N PRO A 20 -3.06 1.76 12.73
CA PRO A 20 -3.95 2.04 11.59
C PRO A 20 -3.57 1.23 10.34
N PHE A 21 -2.47 0.47 10.40
CA PHE A 21 -2.02 -0.50 9.43
C PHE A 21 -2.11 -1.92 10.00
N MET A 22 -3.30 -2.50 9.97
CA MET A 22 -3.47 -3.94 10.17
C MET A 22 -2.67 -4.68 9.06
N ARG A 23 -1.95 -5.77 9.36
CA ARG A 23 -0.96 -6.40 8.43
C ARG A 23 -1.42 -6.60 6.98
N ARG A 24 -2.72 -6.85 6.77
CA ARG A 24 -3.33 -7.04 5.44
C ARG A 24 -3.27 -5.78 4.58
N ASN A 25 -3.29 -4.60 5.18
CA ASN A 25 -3.25 -3.35 4.45
C ASN A 25 -1.85 -3.04 3.90
N TYR A 26 -0.80 -3.55 4.56
CA TYR A 26 0.58 -3.39 4.10
C TYR A 26 0.84 -4.14 2.77
N VAL A 27 0.12 -5.23 2.51
CA VAL A 27 0.22 -5.96 1.24
C VAL A 27 -0.32 -5.10 0.08
N TRP A 28 -1.47 -4.45 0.28
CA TRP A 28 -2.04 -3.53 -0.71
C TRP A 28 -1.15 -2.31 -0.94
N LEU A 29 -0.56 -1.78 0.13
CA LEU A 29 0.43 -0.71 0.05
C LEU A 29 1.61 -1.14 -0.82
N PHE A 30 2.18 -2.31 -0.55
CA PHE A 30 3.33 -2.83 -1.30
C PHE A 30 3.00 -3.06 -2.78
N ILE A 31 1.81 -3.60 -3.08
CA ILE A 31 1.32 -3.76 -4.46
C ILE A 31 1.21 -2.39 -5.14
N GLY A 32 0.64 -1.38 -4.48
CA GLY A 32 0.53 -0.03 -5.03
C GLY A 32 1.91 0.58 -5.34
N VAL A 33 2.88 0.41 -4.45
CA VAL A 33 4.27 0.85 -4.68
C VAL A 33 4.89 0.12 -5.87
N ALA A 34 4.74 -1.20 -5.96
CA ALA A 34 5.30 -1.98 -7.06
C ALA A 34 4.71 -1.58 -8.42
N ILE A 35 3.40 -1.33 -8.49
CA ILE A 35 2.73 -0.83 -9.70
C ILE A 35 3.26 0.56 -10.07
N LEU A 36 3.40 1.46 -9.10
CA LEU A 36 3.90 2.80 -9.33
C LEU A 36 5.33 2.77 -9.89
N LEU A 37 6.20 1.95 -9.28
CA LEU A 37 7.57 1.74 -9.75
C LEU A 37 7.60 1.13 -11.15
N ALA A 38 6.75 0.14 -11.44
CA ALA A 38 6.66 -0.44 -12.78
C ALA A 38 6.24 0.60 -13.83
N GLY A 39 5.28 1.48 -13.51
CA GLY A 39 4.90 2.59 -14.38
C GLY A 39 6.06 3.56 -14.63
N TYR A 40 6.82 3.90 -13.59
CA TYR A 40 7.98 4.79 -13.70
C TYR A 40 9.15 4.15 -14.46
N VAL A 41 9.41 2.86 -14.25
CA VAL A 41 10.39 2.09 -15.04
C VAL A 41 9.95 2.01 -16.50
N GLY A 42 8.65 1.84 -16.76
CA GLY A 42 8.05 1.96 -18.09
C GLY A 42 8.36 3.30 -18.76
N LEU A 43 8.44 4.39 -17.99
CA LEU A 43 8.86 5.70 -18.49
C LEU A 43 10.37 5.80 -18.80
N LEU A 44 11.20 4.93 -18.23
CA LEU A 44 12.65 4.97 -18.37
C LEU A 44 13.16 4.06 -19.48
N PHE A 45 12.33 3.19 -20.05
CA PHE A 45 12.72 2.28 -21.13
C PHE A 45 13.17 3.07 -22.38
N PRO A 46 14.49 3.16 -22.64
CA PRO A 46 15.03 4.06 -23.64
C PRO A 46 14.93 3.36 -24.99
N GLY A 47 13.83 3.56 -25.70
CA GLY A 47 13.66 2.95 -27.03
C GLY A 47 12.41 3.36 -27.78
N GLU A 48 11.27 3.50 -27.10
CA GLU A 48 9.98 3.74 -27.77
C GLU A 48 9.49 5.20 -27.71
N PHE A 49 10.28 6.11 -27.17
CA PHE A 49 9.85 7.51 -26.98
C PHE A 49 9.96 8.40 -28.21
N VAL A 50 10.57 7.90 -29.28
CA VAL A 50 11.13 8.78 -30.32
C VAL A 50 10.46 8.61 -31.69
N ASP A 51 9.54 7.65 -31.85
CA ASP A 51 8.84 7.47 -33.12
C ASP A 51 7.32 7.54 -32.95
N SER A 52 6.72 8.64 -33.43
CA SER A 52 5.26 8.84 -33.44
C SER A 52 4.52 7.81 -34.31
N LYS A 53 5.24 7.00 -35.09
CA LYS A 53 4.69 5.97 -35.97
C LYS A 53 4.65 4.59 -35.32
N GLN A 54 5.28 4.39 -34.17
CA GLN A 54 5.30 3.11 -33.47
C GLN A 54 4.57 3.21 -32.13
N PHE A 55 3.98 2.10 -31.69
CA PHE A 55 3.34 2.02 -30.38
C PHE A 55 4.40 2.27 -29.30
N SER A 56 4.09 3.16 -28.36
CA SER A 56 4.99 3.51 -27.26
C SER A 56 4.34 3.14 -25.94
N PHE A 57 4.88 2.12 -25.28
CA PHE A 57 4.38 1.67 -23.97
C PHE A 57 4.34 2.83 -22.96
N ALA A 58 5.34 3.70 -23.01
CA ALA A 58 5.45 4.80 -22.08
C ALA A 58 4.43 5.93 -22.30
N LEU A 59 3.96 6.13 -23.54
CA LEU A 59 2.93 7.12 -23.83
C LEU A 59 1.52 6.57 -23.55
N TYR A 60 1.27 5.31 -23.87
CA TYR A 60 -0.08 4.74 -23.82
C TYR A 60 -0.39 3.96 -22.54
N VAL A 61 0.60 3.35 -21.90
CA VAL A 61 0.37 2.40 -20.79
C VAL A 61 0.89 2.94 -19.46
N ALA A 62 2.08 3.54 -19.44
CA ALA A 62 2.69 4.05 -18.21
C ALA A 62 1.82 5.09 -17.46
N PRO A 63 1.11 6.04 -18.11
CA PRO A 63 0.27 7.00 -17.40
C PRO A 63 -0.85 6.33 -16.60
N TRP A 64 -1.50 5.32 -17.19
CA TRP A 64 -2.56 4.56 -16.51
C TRP A 64 -2.01 3.70 -15.39
N LEU A 65 -0.82 3.11 -15.56
CA LEU A 65 -0.15 2.36 -14.51
C LEU A 65 0.18 3.25 -13.30
N ILE A 66 0.70 4.46 -13.55
CA ILE A 66 1.02 5.42 -12.49
C ILE A 66 -0.25 5.85 -11.74
N VAL A 67 -1.32 6.19 -12.46
CA VAL A 67 -2.62 6.53 -11.85
C VAL A 67 -3.17 5.36 -11.03
N GLY A 68 -3.15 4.14 -11.58
CA GLY A 68 -3.59 2.94 -10.89
C GLY A 68 -2.77 2.63 -9.62
N GLY A 69 -1.45 2.85 -9.68
CA GLY A 69 -0.56 2.73 -8.54
C GLY A 69 -0.94 3.69 -7.41
N PHE A 70 -1.13 4.98 -7.74
CA PHE A 70 -1.59 5.98 -6.77
C PHE A 70 -2.96 5.66 -6.18
N MET A 71 -3.93 5.24 -7.01
CA MET A 71 -5.25 4.84 -6.52
C MET A 71 -5.17 3.65 -5.57
N THR A 72 -4.28 2.69 -5.84
CA THR A 72 -4.05 1.53 -4.97
C THR A 72 -3.40 1.93 -3.65
N LEU A 73 -2.45 2.87 -3.67
CA LEU A 73 -1.85 3.43 -2.46
C LEU A 73 -2.88 4.16 -1.60
N ILE A 74 -3.73 4.98 -2.22
CA ILE A 74 -4.82 5.69 -1.55
C ILE A 74 -5.80 4.68 -0.95
N TYR A 75 -6.21 3.67 -1.72
CA TYR A 75 -7.09 2.60 -1.24
C TYR A 75 -6.49 1.87 -0.04
N ALA A 76 -5.20 1.52 -0.11
CA ALA A 76 -4.51 0.92 1.02
C ALA A 76 -4.60 1.85 2.23
N ILE A 77 -4.15 3.10 2.13
CA ILE A 77 -4.16 4.02 3.28
C ILE A 77 -5.55 4.22 3.88
N LEU A 78 -6.59 4.33 3.05
CA LEU A 78 -7.96 4.54 3.49
C LEU A 78 -8.61 3.29 4.08
N LYS A 79 -8.19 2.10 3.63
CA LYS A 79 -8.71 0.83 4.10
C LYS A 79 -8.02 0.42 5.40
N LYS A 80 -8.67 0.73 6.52
CA LYS A 80 -8.33 0.19 7.83
C LYS A 80 -8.59 -1.32 7.89
#